data_AF-A0A437NW80-F1
#
_entry.id   AF-A0A437NW80-F1
#
_cell.length_a   1.000
_cell.length_b   1.000
_cell.length_c   1.000
_cell.angle_alpha   90.00
_cell.angle_beta   90.00
_cell.angle_gamma   90.00
#
_symmetry.space_group_name_H-M   'P 1'
#
loop_
_entity.id
_entity.type
_entity.pdbx_description
1 polymer ?
#
loop_
_entity_poly.entity_id
_entity_poly.type
_entity_poly.pdbx_seq_one_letter_code
_entity_poly.pdbx_strand_id
1 'polypeptide(L)'
;MMKPASYGLVCALVTACLGTAAQAREPVRTERRAALAQREEAATACFADTIGNNPAALAHARAARWYEAAGIIGFLCRPEVDAMAQAYDAIHGRGSGGRYFTGAYARNLGRDLATRLKPLLETTTVAHAEPRPDAEARVEPVSAP
;
A
#
# COMPACT_ATOMS: atom_id res chain seq x y z
N MET A 1 43.00 0.09 67.97
CA MET A 1 42.50 1.23 67.18
C MET A 1 42.54 0.86 65.70
N MET A 2 41.40 1.05 65.03
CA MET A 2 41.18 1.30 63.58
C MET A 2 41.49 0.22 62.52
N LYS A 3 40.44 -0.51 62.11
CA LYS A 3 40.03 -0.70 60.68
C LYS A 3 39.52 0.66 60.15
N PRO A 4 39.51 1.01 58.84
CA PRO A 4 39.12 0.15 57.69
C PRO A 4 39.80 0.46 56.33
N ALA A 5 39.73 -0.44 55.33
CA ALA A 5 39.73 -0.08 53.90
C ALA A 5 39.63 -1.33 52.99
N SER A 6 38.44 -1.91 52.83
CA SER A 6 38.27 -3.05 51.88
C SER A 6 36.84 -3.19 51.35
N TYR A 7 36.14 -2.09 51.02
CA TYR A 7 34.77 -2.16 50.47
C TYR A 7 34.55 -1.28 49.21
N GLY A 8 35.61 -0.86 48.51
CA GLY A 8 35.48 0.01 47.34
C GLY A 8 35.41 -0.70 45.98
N LEU A 9 35.94 -1.91 45.85
CA LEU A 9 36.23 -2.48 44.52
C LEU A 9 35.12 -3.36 43.92
N VAL A 10 34.17 -3.84 44.74
CA VAL A 10 33.20 -4.86 44.28
C VAL A 10 31.98 -4.25 43.55
N CYS A 11 31.73 -2.94 43.68
CA CYS A 11 30.57 -2.29 43.05
C CYS A 11 30.73 -1.95 41.56
N ALA A 12 31.94 -2.03 40.98
CA ALA A 12 32.16 -1.56 39.61
C ALA A 12 31.84 -2.60 38.51
N LEU A 13 31.67 -3.88 38.85
CA LEU A 13 31.50 -4.96 37.85
C LEU A 13 30.04 -5.35 37.56
N VAL A 14 29.06 -4.85 38.32
CA VAL A 14 27.64 -5.23 38.15
C VAL A 14 26.93 -4.38 37.07
N THR A 15 27.49 -3.24 36.68
CA THR A 15 26.81 -2.27 35.80
C THR A 15 26.88 -2.62 34.30
N ALA A 16 27.69 -3.59 33.88
CA ALA A 16 27.93 -3.88 32.46
C ALA A 16 26.88 -4.82 31.80
N CYS A 17 26.06 -5.55 32.57
CA CYS A 17 25.14 -6.54 32.00
C CYS A 17 23.76 -6.00 31.58
N LEU A 18 23.41 -4.76 31.91
CA LEU A 18 22.07 -4.21 31.64
C LEU A 18 21.92 -3.50 30.28
N GLY A 19 23.03 -3.23 29.57
CA GLY A 19 23.03 -2.47 28.31
C GLY A 19 22.75 -3.27 27.03
N THR A 20 22.85 -4.60 27.05
CA THR A 20 22.79 -5.45 25.84
C THR A 20 21.36 -5.71 25.34
N ALA A 21 20.36 -5.69 26.22
CA ALA A 21 18.97 -5.97 25.84
C ALA A 21 18.27 -4.79 25.14
N ALA A 22 18.74 -3.56 25.34
CA ALA A 22 18.19 -2.38 24.66
C ALA A 22 18.70 -2.30 23.21
N GLN A 23 20.00 -2.53 23.00
CA GLN A 23 20.62 -2.45 21.68
C GLN A 23 20.19 -3.57 20.72
N ALA A 24 19.87 -4.76 21.22
CA ALA A 24 19.38 -5.86 20.38
C ALA A 24 17.92 -5.69 19.90
N ARG A 25 17.10 -4.89 20.58
CA ARG A 25 15.68 -4.69 20.22
C ARG A 25 15.49 -3.71 19.06
N GLU A 26 16.41 -2.77 18.90
CA GLU A 26 16.36 -1.75 17.85
C GLU A 26 16.52 -2.32 16.42
N PRO A 27 17.53 -3.17 16.11
CA PRO A 27 17.68 -3.74 14.77
C PRO A 27 16.49 -4.62 14.39
N VAL A 28 15.98 -5.44 15.33
CA VAL A 28 14.79 -6.28 15.11
C VAL A 28 13.55 -5.43 14.80
N ARG A 29 13.40 -4.26 15.44
CA ARG A 29 12.26 -3.36 15.17
C ARG A 29 12.39 -2.71 13.79
N THR A 30 13.60 -2.34 13.38
CA THR A 30 13.87 -1.79 12.05
C THR A 30 13.63 -2.81 10.95
N GLU A 31 14.11 -4.04 11.10
CA GLU A 31 13.88 -5.15 10.18
C GLU A 31 12.39 -5.44 10.00
N ARG A 32 11.62 -5.50 11.09
CA ARG A 32 10.17 -5.72 11.02
C ARG A 32 9.45 -4.61 10.27
N ARG A 33 9.84 -3.35 10.47
CA ARG A 33 9.26 -2.21 9.73
C ARG A 33 9.60 -2.26 8.24
N ALA A 34 10.83 -2.64 7.90
CA ALA A 34 11.22 -2.83 6.50
C ALA A 34 10.41 -3.96 5.84
N ALA A 35 10.23 -5.08 6.56
CA ALA A 35 9.38 -6.17 6.10
C ALA A 35 7.93 -5.73 5.90
N LEU A 36 7.36 -4.94 6.82
CA LEU A 36 6.02 -4.37 6.66
C LEU A 36 5.93 -3.48 5.41
N ALA A 37 6.86 -2.56 5.22
CA ALA A 37 6.87 -1.67 4.05
C ALA A 37 6.92 -2.46 2.73
N GLN A 38 7.71 -3.54 2.67
CA GLN A 38 7.75 -4.42 1.51
C GLN A 38 6.39 -5.12 1.25
N ARG A 39 5.66 -5.50 2.31
CA ARG A 39 4.33 -6.12 2.17
C ARG A 39 3.26 -5.10 1.76
N GLU A 40 3.35 -3.87 2.24
CA GLU A 40 2.49 -2.77 1.80
C GLU A 40 2.68 -2.47 0.31
N GLU A 41 3.94 -2.46 -0.14
CA GLU A 41 4.29 -2.29 -1.55
C GLU A 41 3.71 -3.42 -2.40
N ALA A 42 3.88 -4.68 -1.98
CA ALA A 42 3.36 -5.84 -2.69
C ALA A 42 1.82 -5.82 -2.81
N ALA A 43 1.12 -5.49 -1.72
CA ALA A 43 -0.34 -5.35 -1.74
C ALA A 43 -0.78 -4.23 -2.69
N THR A 44 -0.12 -3.07 -2.64
CA THR A 44 -0.46 -1.93 -3.50
C THR A 44 -0.16 -2.23 -4.97
N ALA A 45 0.93 -2.94 -5.25
CA ALA A 45 1.28 -3.39 -6.59
C ALA A 45 0.22 -4.36 -7.15
N CYS A 46 -0.25 -5.31 -6.34
CA CYS A 46 -1.34 -6.20 -6.75
C CYS A 46 -2.62 -5.41 -7.09
N PHE A 47 -3.02 -4.45 -6.25
CA PHE A 47 -4.17 -3.60 -6.54
C PHE A 47 -3.98 -2.81 -7.84
N ALA A 48 -2.81 -2.22 -8.07
CA ALA A 48 -2.54 -1.48 -9.29
C ALA A 48 -2.61 -2.37 -10.54
N ASP A 49 -1.95 -3.53 -10.51
CA ASP A 49 -1.94 -4.46 -11.64
C ASP A 49 -3.35 -4.99 -11.95
N THR A 50 -4.08 -5.46 -10.94
CA THR A 50 -5.44 -5.98 -11.11
C THR A 50 -6.44 -4.93 -11.57
N ILE A 51 -6.33 -3.68 -11.09
CA ILE A 51 -7.15 -2.57 -11.59
C ILE A 51 -6.78 -2.24 -13.04
N GLY A 52 -5.50 -2.16 -13.37
CA GLY A 52 -5.01 -1.87 -14.72
C GLY A 52 -5.47 -2.91 -15.75
N ASN A 53 -5.52 -4.17 -15.34
CA ASN A 53 -5.93 -5.31 -16.17
C ASN A 53 -7.44 -5.58 -16.19
N ASN A 54 -8.24 -4.80 -15.44
CA ASN A 54 -9.70 -4.96 -15.40
C ASN A 54 -10.40 -3.67 -15.89
N PRO A 55 -11.07 -3.69 -17.06
CA PRO A 55 -11.65 -2.48 -17.63
C PRO A 55 -12.76 -1.87 -16.77
N ALA A 56 -13.54 -2.69 -16.03
CA ALA A 56 -14.58 -2.19 -15.13
C ALA A 56 -13.96 -1.49 -13.91
N ALA A 57 -12.98 -2.12 -13.26
CA ALA A 57 -12.26 -1.51 -12.14
C ALA A 57 -11.52 -0.24 -12.56
N LEU A 58 -10.88 -0.24 -13.73
CA LEU A 58 -10.20 0.94 -14.29
C LEU A 58 -11.16 2.08 -14.57
N ALA A 59 -12.40 1.80 -15.01
CA ALA A 59 -13.43 2.82 -15.20
C ALA A 59 -13.84 3.49 -13.86
N HIS A 60 -13.94 2.71 -12.78
CA HIS A 60 -14.14 3.27 -11.43
C HIS A 60 -12.92 4.11 -10.99
N ALA A 61 -11.70 3.63 -11.23
CA ALA A 61 -10.47 4.36 -10.92
C ALA A 61 -10.36 5.71 -11.66
N ARG A 62 -10.75 5.77 -12.95
CA ARG A 62 -10.81 7.03 -13.72
C ARG A 62 -11.75 8.06 -13.12
N ALA A 63 -12.82 7.62 -12.47
CA ALA A 63 -13.76 8.48 -11.77
C ALA A 63 -13.36 8.78 -10.31
N ALA A 64 -12.10 8.47 -9.92
CA ALA A 64 -11.60 8.53 -8.55
C ALA A 64 -12.43 7.72 -7.52
N ARG A 65 -13.21 6.74 -8.00
CA ARG A 65 -14.02 5.81 -7.19
C ARG A 65 -13.19 4.59 -6.80
N TRP A 66 -12.19 4.83 -5.96
CA TRP A 66 -11.19 3.82 -5.58
C TRP A 66 -11.76 2.66 -4.77
N TYR A 67 -12.77 2.94 -3.93
CA TYR A 67 -13.40 1.91 -3.10
C TYR A 67 -14.17 0.91 -3.96
N GLU A 68 -14.88 1.40 -4.96
CA GLU A 68 -15.62 0.60 -5.93
C GLU A 68 -14.68 -0.18 -6.86
N ALA A 69 -13.56 0.43 -7.30
CA ALA A 69 -12.53 -0.27 -8.05
C ALA A 69 -11.94 -1.44 -7.24
N ALA A 70 -11.59 -1.19 -5.98
CA ALA A 70 -11.10 -2.22 -5.07
C ALA A 70 -12.16 -3.29 -4.75
N GLY A 71 -13.45 -2.95 -4.73
CA GLY A 71 -14.55 -3.89 -4.51
C GLY A 71 -14.69 -4.94 -5.61
N ILE A 72 -14.31 -4.61 -6.86
CA ILE A 72 -14.38 -5.53 -8.00
C ILE A 72 -13.24 -6.55 -7.96
N ILE A 73 -12.01 -6.10 -7.67
CA ILE A 73 -10.80 -6.94 -7.80
C ILE A 73 -10.15 -7.32 -6.47
N GLY A 74 -10.60 -6.77 -5.35
CA GLY A 74 -9.87 -6.86 -4.07
C GLY A 74 -9.74 -8.28 -3.52
N PHE A 75 -10.59 -9.20 -3.95
CA PHE A 75 -10.47 -10.62 -3.59
C PHE A 75 -9.21 -11.27 -4.19
N LEU A 76 -8.72 -10.77 -5.32
CA LEU A 76 -7.52 -11.28 -6.00
C LEU A 76 -6.24 -10.97 -5.21
N CYS A 77 -6.22 -9.84 -4.51
CA CYS A 77 -5.07 -9.38 -3.72
C CYS A 77 -5.10 -9.83 -2.26
N ARG A 78 -5.96 -10.80 -1.92
CA ARG A 78 -6.06 -11.33 -0.56
C ARG A 78 -4.74 -11.89 -0.02
N PRO A 79 -3.96 -12.69 -0.77
CA PRO A 79 -2.70 -13.22 -0.25
C PRO A 79 -1.72 -12.13 0.21
N GLU A 80 -1.63 -11.04 -0.56
CA GLU A 80 -0.76 -9.91 -0.28
C GLU A 80 -1.28 -9.09 0.92
N VAL A 81 -2.59 -8.85 0.97
CA VAL A 81 -3.24 -8.16 2.10
C VAL A 81 -3.11 -8.96 3.38
N ASP A 82 -3.27 -10.28 3.34
CA ASP A 82 -3.14 -11.17 4.49
C ASP A 82 -1.69 -11.18 4.99
N ALA A 83 -0.70 -11.24 4.10
CA ALA A 83 0.72 -11.16 4.46
C ALA A 83 1.08 -9.80 5.09
N MET A 84 0.53 -8.70 4.56
CA MET A 84 0.69 -7.36 5.12
C MET A 84 0.05 -7.26 6.52
N ALA A 85 -1.17 -7.75 6.68
CA ALA A 85 -1.87 -7.74 7.96
C ALA A 85 -1.11 -8.55 9.03
N GLN A 86 -0.55 -9.70 8.67
CA GLN A 86 0.29 -10.51 9.55
C GLN A 86 1.61 -9.80 9.92
N ALA A 87 2.26 -9.11 8.98
CA ALA A 87 3.45 -8.32 9.25
C ALA A 87 3.15 -7.15 10.21
N TYR A 88 1.99 -6.51 10.04
CA TYR A 88 1.54 -5.44 10.92
C TYR A 88 1.23 -5.94 12.33
N ASP A 89 0.55 -7.09 12.43
CA ASP A 89 0.26 -7.79 13.70
C ASP A 89 1.54 -8.14 14.46
N ALA A 90 2.60 -8.53 13.76
CA ALA A 90 3.89 -8.86 14.36
C ALA A 90 4.59 -7.65 15.01
N ILE A 91 4.16 -6.43 14.71
CA ILE A 91 4.72 -5.18 15.27
C ILE A 91 3.78 -4.56 16.30
N HIS A 92 2.48 -4.56 16.03
CA HIS A 92 1.48 -3.81 16.80
C HIS A 92 0.54 -4.68 17.63
N GLY A 93 0.68 -6.00 17.55
CA GLY A 93 -0.13 -6.97 18.28
C GLY A 93 -1.23 -7.60 17.42
N ARG A 94 -1.71 -8.76 17.86
CA ARG A 94 -2.70 -9.58 17.13
C ARG A 94 -3.99 -8.81 16.83
N GLY A 95 -4.48 -8.90 15.60
CA GLY A 95 -5.72 -8.27 15.15
C GLY A 95 -5.61 -6.79 14.81
N SER A 96 -4.41 -6.20 14.91
CA SER A 96 -4.16 -4.81 14.50
C SER A 96 -4.07 -4.66 12.98
N GLY A 97 -3.60 -5.67 12.26
CA GLY A 97 -3.44 -5.70 10.82
C GLY A 97 -4.76 -5.57 10.05
N GLY A 98 -5.83 -6.23 10.51
CA GLY A 98 -7.15 -6.06 9.91
C GLY A 98 -7.71 -4.63 10.08
N ARG A 99 -7.48 -4.03 11.26
CA ARG A 99 -7.83 -2.61 11.53
C ARG A 99 -6.96 -1.65 10.74
N TYR A 100 -5.69 -2.01 10.53
CA TYR A 100 -4.76 -1.24 9.72
C TYR A 100 -5.19 -1.22 8.26
N PHE A 101 -5.50 -2.39 7.70
CA PHE A 101 -5.98 -2.55 6.33
C PHE A 101 -7.24 -1.73 6.08
N THR A 102 -8.28 -1.93 6.89
CA THR A 102 -9.57 -1.21 6.78
C THR A 102 -9.49 0.26 7.18
N GLY A 103 -8.42 0.67 7.85
CA GLY A 103 -8.22 2.01 8.38
C GLY A 103 -7.16 2.79 7.63
N ALA A 104 -5.96 2.88 8.22
CA ALA A 104 -4.90 3.77 7.75
C ALA A 104 -4.40 3.42 6.34
N TYR A 105 -4.26 2.12 6.04
CA TYR A 105 -3.82 1.67 4.72
C TYR A 105 -4.84 2.01 3.64
N ALA A 106 -6.12 1.61 3.81
CA ALA A 106 -7.17 1.89 2.83
C ALA A 106 -7.36 3.40 2.53
N ARG A 107 -7.18 4.27 3.54
CA ARG A 107 -7.25 5.73 3.33
C ARG A 107 -6.15 6.26 2.41
N ASN A 108 -4.95 5.69 2.48
CA ASN A 108 -3.81 6.10 1.64
C ASN A 108 -3.81 5.39 0.29
N LEU A 109 -4.37 4.18 0.22
CA LEU A 109 -4.36 3.32 -0.96
C LEU A 109 -4.85 4.05 -2.22
N GLY A 110 -5.96 4.79 -2.14
CA GLY A 110 -6.49 5.53 -3.30
C GLY A 110 -5.51 6.56 -3.88
N ARG A 111 -4.76 7.27 -3.04
CA ARG A 111 -3.73 8.22 -3.47
C ARG A 111 -2.54 7.51 -4.12
N ASP A 112 -2.12 6.40 -3.54
CA ASP A 112 -0.97 5.63 -4.02
C ASP A 112 -1.31 4.95 -5.36
N LEU A 113 -2.55 4.48 -5.52
CA LEU A 113 -3.08 3.96 -6.78
C LEU A 113 -3.23 5.04 -7.85
N ALA A 114 -3.75 6.23 -7.51
CA ALA A 114 -3.83 7.36 -8.44
C ALA A 114 -2.45 7.72 -9.00
N THR A 115 -1.43 7.68 -8.15
CA THR A 115 -0.04 7.97 -8.54
C THR A 115 0.51 6.89 -9.46
N ARG A 116 0.35 5.61 -9.11
CA ARG A 116 0.84 4.48 -9.93
C ARG A 116 0.14 4.33 -11.27
N LEU A 117 -1.18 4.52 -11.30
CA LEU A 117 -2.01 4.29 -12.48
C LEU A 117 -2.11 5.50 -13.40
N LYS A 118 -1.56 6.65 -13.01
CA LYS A 118 -1.60 7.90 -13.79
C LYS A 118 -1.38 7.70 -15.30
N PRO A 119 -0.37 6.94 -15.78
CA PRO A 119 -0.16 6.74 -17.21
C PRO A 119 -1.35 6.07 -17.92
N LEU A 120 -1.99 5.10 -17.28
CA LEU A 120 -3.14 4.35 -17.81
C LEU A 120 -4.43 5.17 -17.76
N LEU A 121 -4.53 6.09 -16.80
CA LEU A 121 -5.68 6.97 -16.65
C LEU A 121 -5.65 8.10 -17.69
N GLU A 122 -4.46 8.65 -17.97
CA GLU A 122 -4.27 9.76 -18.90
C GLU A 122 -4.28 9.33 -20.38
N THR A 123 -3.79 8.13 -20.72
CA THR A 123 -3.68 7.65 -22.12
C THR A 123 -5.01 7.60 -22.87
N THR A 124 -6.15 7.43 -22.19
CA THR A 124 -7.48 7.42 -22.85
C THR A 124 -8.00 8.83 -23.17
N THR A 125 -7.51 9.86 -22.48
CA THR A 125 -7.95 11.24 -22.75
C THR A 125 -7.43 11.78 -24.08
N VAL A 126 -6.29 11.27 -24.56
CA VAL A 126 -5.69 11.68 -25.84
C VAL A 126 -6.27 10.90 -27.02
N ALA A 127 -6.67 9.64 -26.82
CA ALA A 127 -7.14 8.76 -27.89
C ALA A 127 -8.58 9.04 -28.39
N HIS A 128 -9.40 9.78 -27.65
CA HIS A 128 -10.77 10.12 -28.05
C HIS A 128 -10.92 11.52 -28.70
N ALA A 129 -9.82 12.23 -28.94
CA ALA A 129 -9.82 13.60 -29.46
C ALA A 129 -9.56 13.68 -30.97
N GLU A 130 -10.17 12.82 -31.79
CA GLU A 130 -10.32 13.09 -33.23
C GLU A 130 -11.80 13.28 -33.59
N PRO A 131 -12.25 14.51 -33.88
CA PRO A 131 -13.53 14.74 -34.54
C PRO A 131 -13.43 14.21 -35.98
N ARG A 132 -14.32 13.29 -36.36
CA ARG A 132 -14.52 12.94 -37.79
C ARG A 132 -14.93 14.21 -38.55
N PRO A 133 -14.15 14.70 -39.53
CA PRO A 133 -14.51 15.87 -40.33
C PRO A 133 -15.40 15.51 -41.54
N ASP A 134 -16.28 14.51 -41.45
CA ASP A 134 -17.14 14.16 -42.59
C ASP A 134 -18.50 13.65 -42.11
N ALA A 135 -19.21 14.56 -41.44
CA ALA A 135 -20.67 14.54 -41.33
C ALA A 135 -21.22 15.71 -42.16
N GLU A 136 -20.90 15.76 -43.45
CA GLU A 136 -21.65 16.54 -44.42
C GLU A 136 -22.71 15.64 -45.07
N ALA A 137 -23.96 16.03 -44.81
CA ALA A 137 -25.16 15.47 -45.38
C ALA A 137 -25.05 15.37 -46.91
N ARG A 138 -25.08 14.15 -47.45
CA ARG A 138 -25.54 13.93 -48.82
C ARG A 138 -26.97 13.38 -48.75
N VAL A 139 -27.88 14.32 -48.99
CA VAL A 139 -29.31 14.14 -49.29
C VAL A 139 -29.53 12.98 -50.25
N GLU A 140 -30.36 12.02 -49.87
CA GLU A 140 -30.96 11.05 -50.79
C GLU A 140 -31.92 11.78 -51.74
N PRO A 141 -31.78 11.64 -53.07
CA PRO A 141 -32.88 11.95 -53.97
C PRO A 141 -33.83 10.75 -54.00
N VAL A 142 -35.00 10.94 -53.39
CA VAL A 142 -36.23 10.21 -53.71
C VAL A 142 -36.47 10.32 -55.22
N SER A 143 -36.68 9.19 -55.89
CA SER A 143 -37.32 9.13 -57.21
C SER A 143 -38.01 7.79 -57.38
N ALA A 144 -39.34 7.83 -57.27
CA ALA A 144 -40.31 6.95 -57.91
C ALA A 144 -41.41 7.88 -58.47
N PRO A 145 -42.24 7.48 -59.45
CA PRO A 145 -42.34 6.20 -60.15
C PRO A 145 -41.69 6.14 -61.54
#